data_AF-A0A0H3N1F4-F1
#
_entry.id   AF-A0A0H3N1F4-F1
#
_cell.length_a   1.000
_cell.length_b   1.000
_cell.length_c   1.000
_cell.angle_alpha   90.00
_cell.angle_beta   90.00
_cell.angle_gamma   90.00
#
_symmetry.space_group_name_H-M   'P 1'
#
loop_
_entity.id
_entity.type
_entity.pdbx_description
1 polymer ?
#
loop_
_entity_poly.entity_id
_entity_poly.type
_entity_poly.pdbx_seq_one_letter_code
_entity_poly.pdbx_strand_id
1 'polypeptide(L)'
;MPLPQKIQEEIKRYCNNHLPNNDWYEKEFDFIHDVSLKNRIIREFKSIRYAYKLYEGITAEEEHLIFEIRSQILAYASIYEAVVEYVLETYYSDTQVYDDLVHQNNVMTKIDIPEEKRKKLERELIHLVDNGTKNIEIHTFFYQRKRKASTSIRFDAKCRAAEELNIISKIYQKGNKVVADLPSDIIEIYEYRNAIHLIAEQRKNIDYELELSQRAYRRMKPFIEQIKDRLITDNKLIIKNTKDTLTDSSIKN
;
A
#
# COMPACT_ATOMS: atom_id res chain seq x y z
N MET A 1 -32.51 -6.75 18.44
CA MET A 1 -32.15 -7.54 19.64
C MET A 1 -31.02 -8.50 19.28
N PRO A 2 -30.04 -8.75 20.16
CA PRO A 2 -28.97 -9.69 19.89
C PRO A 2 -29.48 -11.14 19.86
N LEU A 3 -28.76 -12.02 19.15
CA LEU A 3 -29.03 -13.46 19.13
C LEU A 3 -28.85 -14.07 20.53
N PRO A 4 -29.47 -15.23 20.84
CA PRO A 4 -29.20 -15.97 22.06
C PRO A 4 -27.70 -16.24 22.27
N GLN A 5 -27.23 -16.19 23.52
CA GLN A 5 -25.80 -16.30 23.86
C GLN A 5 -25.15 -17.58 23.30
N LYS A 6 -25.85 -18.72 23.37
CA LYS A 6 -25.37 -19.99 22.80
C LYS A 6 -25.08 -19.87 21.29
N ILE A 7 -25.96 -19.21 20.54
CA ILE A 7 -25.77 -19.00 19.10
C ILE A 7 -24.59 -18.05 18.85
N GLN A 8 -24.45 -16.99 19.67
CA GLN A 8 -23.30 -16.09 19.56
C GLN A 8 -21.96 -16.84 19.80
N GLU A 9 -21.91 -17.75 20.76
CA GLU A 9 -20.74 -18.56 21.06
C GLU A 9 -20.42 -19.55 19.93
N GLU A 10 -21.43 -20.18 19.35
CA GLU A 10 -21.28 -21.07 18.19
C GLU A 10 -20.74 -20.32 16.96
N ILE A 11 -21.28 -19.13 16.67
CA ILE A 11 -20.79 -18.27 15.58
C ILE A 11 -19.34 -17.85 15.83
N LYS A 12 -19.01 -17.37 17.04
CA LYS A 12 -17.65 -16.97 17.41
C LYS A 12 -16.68 -18.13 17.27
N ARG A 13 -17.06 -19.33 17.70
CA ARG A 13 -16.24 -20.53 17.59
C ARG A 13 -16.01 -20.91 16.13
N TYR A 14 -17.07 -20.92 15.30
CA TYR A 14 -16.94 -21.21 13.86
C TYR A 14 -15.95 -20.26 13.20
N CYS A 15 -16.14 -18.96 13.37
CA CYS A 15 -15.27 -17.96 12.75
C CYS A 15 -13.82 -18.11 13.25
N ASN A 16 -13.60 -18.12 14.56
CA ASN A 16 -12.24 -18.12 15.14
C ASN A 16 -11.44 -19.40 14.88
N ASN A 17 -12.09 -20.56 14.71
CA ASN A 17 -11.39 -21.81 14.40
C ASN A 17 -10.65 -21.78 13.04
N HIS A 18 -11.01 -20.87 12.15
CA HIS A 18 -10.38 -20.70 10.85
C HIS A 18 -9.37 -19.54 10.81
N LEU A 19 -9.15 -18.86 11.94
CA LEU A 19 -8.18 -17.77 12.05
C LEU A 19 -6.89 -18.27 12.71
N PRO A 20 -5.72 -17.80 12.26
CA PRO A 20 -4.47 -17.99 12.99
C PRO A 20 -4.53 -17.42 14.42
N ASN A 21 -3.66 -17.93 15.30
CA ASN A 21 -3.49 -17.35 16.63
C ASN A 21 -2.81 -15.97 16.56
N ASN A 22 -2.85 -15.22 17.66
CA ASN A 22 -2.26 -13.88 17.70
C ASN A 22 -0.75 -13.88 17.39
N ASP A 23 -0.03 -14.89 17.89
CA ASP A 23 1.43 -15.01 17.70
C ASP A 23 1.81 -15.13 16.22
N TRP A 24 0.97 -15.81 15.42
CA TRP A 24 1.17 -15.88 13.98
C TRP A 24 1.15 -14.49 13.35
N TYR A 25 0.14 -13.67 13.66
CA TYR A 25 0.05 -12.31 13.11
C TYR A 25 1.20 -11.41 13.57
N GLU A 26 1.59 -11.49 14.85
CA GLU A 26 2.74 -10.74 15.37
C GLU A 26 4.03 -11.12 14.65
N LYS A 27 4.22 -12.41 14.38
CA LYS A 27 5.35 -12.90 13.60
C LYS A 27 5.25 -12.48 12.14
N GLU A 28 4.07 -12.49 11.53
CA GLU A 28 3.91 -12.11 10.12
C GLU A 28 4.28 -10.66 9.84
N PHE A 29 4.00 -9.75 10.78
CA PHE A 29 4.31 -8.31 10.65
C PHE A 29 5.45 -7.85 11.58
N ASP A 30 6.37 -8.74 11.95
CA ASP A 30 7.48 -8.44 12.86
C ASP A 30 8.47 -7.40 12.31
N PHE A 31 8.54 -7.26 10.99
CA PHE A 31 9.26 -6.20 10.29
C PHE A 31 8.60 -4.81 10.40
N ILE A 32 7.44 -4.67 11.05
CA ILE A 32 6.82 -3.36 11.32
C ILE A 32 7.10 -2.97 12.76
N HIS A 33 8.07 -2.07 12.96
CA HIS A 33 8.48 -1.61 14.28
C HIS A 33 7.56 -0.53 14.87
N ASP A 34 6.77 0.16 14.05
CA ASP A 34 5.69 1.00 14.55
C ASP A 34 4.58 0.10 15.12
N VAL A 35 4.54 0.01 16.45
CA VAL A 35 3.58 -0.83 17.19
C VAL A 35 2.13 -0.40 16.92
N SER A 36 1.87 0.90 16.75
CA SER A 36 0.52 1.41 16.48
C SER A 36 0.05 0.97 15.10
N LEU A 37 0.89 1.16 14.08
CA LEU A 37 0.61 0.75 12.71
C LEU A 37 0.46 -0.77 12.61
N LYS A 38 1.39 -1.53 13.20
CA LYS A 38 1.35 -2.99 13.21
C LYS A 38 0.06 -3.50 13.84
N ASN A 39 -0.32 -2.98 15.02
CA ASN A 39 -1.57 -3.36 15.68
C ASN A 39 -2.80 -3.02 14.84
N ARG A 40 -2.78 -1.88 14.12
CA ARG A 40 -3.87 -1.50 13.21
C ARG A 40 -3.98 -2.49 12.05
N ILE A 41 -2.88 -2.83 11.38
CA ILE A 41 -2.84 -3.79 10.26
C ILE A 41 -3.33 -5.17 10.73
N ILE A 42 -2.81 -5.66 11.86
CA ILE A 42 -3.21 -6.95 12.44
C ILE A 42 -4.71 -6.97 12.76
N ARG A 43 -5.23 -5.88 13.33
CA ARG A 43 -6.67 -5.77 13.64
C ARG A 43 -7.51 -5.79 12.38
N GLU A 44 -7.14 -5.04 11.35
CA GLU A 44 -7.84 -5.06 10.06
C GLU A 44 -7.83 -6.46 9.44
N PHE A 45 -6.67 -7.12 9.40
CA PHE A 45 -6.55 -8.47 8.85
C PHE A 45 -7.41 -9.48 9.63
N LYS A 46 -7.39 -9.45 10.96
CA LYS A 46 -8.26 -10.31 11.78
C LYS A 46 -9.74 -10.02 11.51
N SER A 47 -10.11 -8.75 11.42
CA SER A 47 -11.50 -8.33 11.26
C SER A 47 -12.05 -8.76 9.92
N ILE A 48 -11.29 -8.60 8.83
CA ILE A 48 -11.75 -9.03 7.51
C ILE A 48 -11.82 -10.56 7.38
N ARG A 49 -10.89 -11.29 7.99
CA ARG A 49 -10.95 -12.77 8.01
C ARG A 49 -12.12 -13.29 8.83
N TYR A 50 -12.41 -12.65 9.96
CA TYR A 50 -13.58 -12.98 10.75
C TYR A 50 -14.87 -12.69 9.97
N ALA A 51 -14.98 -11.51 9.34
CA ALA A 51 -16.13 -11.14 8.53
C ALA A 51 -16.34 -12.10 7.35
N TYR A 52 -15.29 -12.42 6.60
CA TYR A 52 -15.31 -13.44 5.54
C TYR A 52 -15.94 -14.74 6.03
N LYS A 53 -15.47 -15.25 7.17
CA LYS A 53 -16.00 -16.49 7.76
C LYS A 53 -17.43 -16.37 8.24
N LEU A 54 -17.83 -15.21 8.75
CA LEU A 54 -19.22 -14.98 9.13
C LEU A 54 -20.16 -15.05 7.91
N TYR A 55 -19.83 -14.34 6.83
CA TYR A 55 -20.63 -14.32 5.59
C TYR A 55 -20.59 -15.66 4.86
N GLU A 56 -19.45 -16.36 4.86
CA GLU A 56 -19.34 -17.75 4.38
C GLU A 56 -20.25 -18.69 5.19
N GLY A 57 -20.26 -18.58 6.52
CA GLY A 57 -21.01 -19.47 7.41
C GLY A 57 -22.53 -19.31 7.32
N ILE A 58 -23.02 -18.15 6.91
CA ILE A 58 -24.45 -17.91 6.64
C ILE A 58 -24.83 -18.14 5.18
N THR A 59 -23.87 -18.55 4.33
CA THR A 59 -24.04 -18.66 2.88
C THR A 59 -24.65 -17.38 2.32
N ALA A 60 -23.94 -16.26 2.53
CA ALA A 60 -24.44 -14.96 2.10
C ALA A 60 -24.65 -14.90 0.58
N GLU A 61 -25.81 -14.39 0.18
CA GLU A 61 -26.22 -14.24 -1.22
C GLU A 61 -26.47 -12.76 -1.54
N GLU A 62 -26.63 -12.45 -2.83
CA GLU A 62 -27.05 -11.14 -3.35
C GLU A 62 -26.28 -9.96 -2.71
N GLU A 63 -26.97 -9.01 -2.06
CA GLU A 63 -26.36 -7.79 -1.52
C GLU A 63 -25.36 -8.07 -0.41
N HIS A 64 -25.57 -9.13 0.36
CA HIS A 64 -24.67 -9.50 1.45
C HIS A 64 -23.35 -10.08 0.93
N LEU A 65 -23.40 -10.86 -0.15
CA LEU A 65 -22.21 -11.34 -0.85
C LEU A 65 -21.44 -10.18 -1.47
N ILE A 66 -22.14 -9.27 -2.16
CA ILE A 66 -21.52 -8.08 -2.77
C ILE A 66 -20.84 -7.21 -1.70
N PHE A 67 -21.52 -6.97 -0.58
CA PHE A 67 -20.96 -6.20 0.54
C PHE A 67 -19.68 -6.85 1.09
N GLU A 68 -19.69 -8.17 1.24
CA GLU A 68 -18.52 -8.92 1.73
C GLU A 68 -17.34 -8.80 0.77
N ILE A 69 -17.57 -9.03 -0.52
CA ILE A 69 -16.53 -8.98 -1.57
C ILE A 69 -15.86 -7.61 -1.56
N ARG A 70 -16.66 -6.54 -1.51
CA ARG A 70 -16.18 -5.16 -1.50
C ARG A 70 -15.42 -4.83 -0.23
N SER A 71 -15.93 -5.29 0.92
CA SER A 71 -15.27 -5.11 2.21
C SER A 71 -13.90 -5.78 2.22
N GLN A 72 -13.78 -6.96 1.60
CA GLN A 72 -12.50 -7.66 1.45
C GLN A 72 -11.53 -6.86 0.59
N ILE A 73 -11.95 -6.42 -0.59
CA ILE A 73 -11.09 -5.62 -1.49
C ILE A 73 -10.61 -4.35 -0.79
N LEU A 74 -11.51 -3.62 -0.13
CA LEU A 74 -11.18 -2.39 0.59
C LEU A 74 -10.17 -2.62 1.72
N ALA A 75 -10.40 -3.64 2.55
CA ALA A 75 -9.54 -3.95 3.69
C ALA A 75 -8.15 -4.40 3.24
N TYR A 76 -8.06 -5.35 2.30
CA TYR A 76 -6.76 -5.82 1.81
C TYR A 76 -6.01 -4.74 1.04
N ALA A 77 -6.68 -3.93 0.21
CA ALA A 77 -6.05 -2.77 -0.45
C ALA A 77 -5.41 -1.82 0.58
N SER A 78 -6.10 -1.55 1.68
CA SER A 78 -5.60 -0.68 2.76
C SER A 78 -4.39 -1.31 3.49
N ILE A 79 -4.39 -2.63 3.68
CA ILE A 79 -3.24 -3.34 4.25
C ILE A 79 -2.03 -3.28 3.31
N TYR A 80 -2.22 -3.55 2.01
CA TYR A 80 -1.15 -3.44 1.02
C TYR A 80 -0.56 -2.03 0.98
N GLU A 81 -1.43 -1.02 0.96
CA GLU A 81 -1.03 0.40 0.98
C GLU A 81 -0.14 0.72 2.18
N ALA A 82 -0.63 0.42 3.38
CA ALA A 82 0.07 0.71 4.62
C ALA A 82 1.43 -0.01 4.70
N VAL A 83 1.50 -1.27 4.28
CA VAL A 83 2.73 -2.07 4.32
C VAL A 83 3.75 -1.57 3.30
N VAL A 84 3.36 -1.34 2.04
CA VAL A 84 4.28 -0.86 1.00
C VAL A 84 4.84 0.51 1.37
N GLU A 85 3.98 1.42 1.83
CA GLU A 85 4.40 2.74 2.28
C GLU A 85 5.39 2.65 3.44
N TYR A 86 5.05 1.90 4.49
CA TYR A 86 5.94 1.71 5.63
C TYR A 86 7.31 1.14 5.23
N VAL A 87 7.32 0.12 4.38
CA VAL A 87 8.57 -0.54 3.96
C VAL A 87 9.45 0.41 3.15
N LEU A 88 8.88 1.13 2.19
CA LEU A 88 9.62 2.10 1.38
C LEU A 88 10.21 3.22 2.23
N GLU A 89 9.42 3.80 3.14
CA GLU A 89 9.85 4.92 3.98
C GLU A 89 10.87 4.50 5.04
N THR A 90 10.63 3.36 5.71
CA THR A 90 11.44 2.93 6.85
C THR A 90 12.76 2.30 6.39
N TYR A 91 12.69 1.45 5.36
CA TYR A 91 13.83 0.63 4.98
C TYR A 91 14.56 1.14 3.75
N TYR A 92 13.91 1.86 2.84
CA TYR A 92 14.50 2.22 1.54
C TYR A 92 14.52 3.73 1.26
N SER A 93 14.35 4.56 2.29
CA SER A 93 14.37 6.02 2.15
C SER A 93 15.71 6.59 1.70
N ASP A 94 16.78 5.81 1.83
CA ASP A 94 18.14 6.10 1.39
C ASP A 94 18.42 5.75 -0.09
N THR A 95 17.47 5.11 -0.78
CA THR A 95 17.66 4.68 -2.16
C THR A 95 17.31 5.77 -3.17
N GLN A 96 18.00 5.76 -4.33
CA GLN A 96 17.66 6.68 -5.42
C GLN A 96 16.23 6.46 -5.94
N VAL A 97 15.76 5.22 -5.96
CA VAL A 97 14.38 4.88 -6.36
C VAL A 97 13.36 5.58 -5.46
N TYR A 98 13.55 5.56 -4.14
CA TYR A 98 12.68 6.29 -3.22
C TYR A 98 12.82 7.81 -3.39
N ASP A 99 14.04 8.30 -3.56
CA ASP A 99 14.28 9.74 -3.78
C ASP A 99 13.58 10.26 -5.05
N ASP A 100 13.56 9.48 -6.14
CA ASP A 100 12.84 9.81 -7.37
C ASP A 100 11.31 9.64 -7.24
N LEU A 101 10.86 8.71 -6.41
CA LEU A 101 9.44 8.54 -6.07
C LEU A 101 8.92 9.80 -5.36
N VAL A 102 9.63 10.30 -4.34
CA VAL A 102 9.16 11.41 -3.49
C VAL A 102 9.52 12.80 -4.02
N HIS A 103 10.41 12.92 -5.00
CA HIS A 103 10.74 14.19 -5.64
C HIS A 103 10.21 14.30 -7.06
N GLN A 104 9.93 15.54 -7.47
CA GLN A 104 9.66 15.89 -8.86
C GLN A 104 10.82 16.76 -9.37
N ASN A 105 11.37 16.37 -10.52
CA ASN A 105 12.39 17.15 -11.20
C ASN A 105 11.76 18.25 -12.06
N ASN A 106 12.54 19.30 -12.33
CA ASN A 106 12.16 20.41 -13.22
C ASN A 106 10.85 21.10 -12.82
N VAL A 107 10.61 21.26 -11.51
CA VAL A 107 9.47 22.04 -11.02
C VAL A 107 9.76 23.51 -11.24
N MET A 108 8.99 24.11 -12.15
CA MET A 108 9.05 25.54 -12.45
C MET A 108 8.56 26.33 -11.23
N THR A 109 9.46 27.07 -10.60
CA THR A 109 9.18 27.87 -9.40
C THR A 109 9.37 29.34 -9.74
N LYS A 110 8.35 30.15 -9.46
CA LYS A 110 8.38 31.59 -9.72
C LYS A 110 9.37 32.25 -8.78
N ILE A 111 10.17 33.16 -9.32
CA ILE A 111 10.98 34.08 -8.54
C ILE A 111 10.20 35.39 -8.44
N ASP A 112 9.92 35.82 -7.21
CA ASP A 112 9.37 37.14 -7.01
C ASP A 112 10.47 38.19 -7.16
N ILE A 113 10.39 38.95 -8.25
CA ILE A 113 11.24 40.12 -8.45
C ILE A 113 10.65 41.30 -7.67
N PRO A 114 11.44 41.98 -6.81
CA PRO A 114 11.02 43.23 -6.19
C PRO A 114 10.56 44.26 -7.22
N GLU A 115 9.51 44.99 -6.90
CA GLU A 115 8.80 45.90 -7.82
C GLU A 115 9.72 46.88 -8.55
N GLU A 116 10.67 47.48 -7.83
CA GLU A 116 11.65 48.42 -8.39
C GLU A 116 12.56 47.80 -9.46
N LYS A 117 12.91 46.51 -9.32
CA LYS A 117 13.71 45.79 -10.32
C LYS A 117 12.84 45.31 -11.49
N ARG A 118 11.58 44.98 -11.24
CA ARG A 118 10.60 44.60 -12.26
C ARG A 118 10.34 45.76 -13.23
N LYS A 119 10.10 46.96 -12.70
CA LYS A 119 9.94 48.18 -13.52
C LYS A 119 11.15 48.48 -14.39
N LYS A 120 12.37 48.16 -13.94
CA LYS A 120 13.58 48.28 -14.76
C LYS A 120 13.60 47.23 -15.88
N LEU A 121 13.30 45.98 -15.56
CA LEU A 121 13.20 44.89 -16.54
C LEU A 121 12.15 45.17 -17.62
N GLU A 122 10.96 45.64 -17.22
CA GLU A 122 9.86 45.99 -18.14
C GLU A 122 10.21 47.16 -19.07
N ARG A 123 11.07 48.09 -18.64
CA ARG A 123 11.55 49.19 -19.49
C ARG A 123 12.55 48.73 -20.53
N GLU A 124 13.42 47.77 -20.18
CA GLU A 124 14.52 47.30 -21.05
C GLU A 124 14.09 46.15 -21.97
N LEU A 125 13.13 45.32 -21.55
CA LEU A 125 12.67 44.16 -22.30
C LEU A 125 11.46 44.52 -23.17
N ILE A 126 11.72 44.91 -24.42
CA ILE A 126 10.69 45.16 -25.43
C ILE A 126 10.31 43.82 -26.08
N HIS A 127 9.13 43.31 -25.76
CA HIS A 127 8.58 42.14 -26.42
C HIS A 127 7.39 42.55 -27.30
N LEU A 128 7.51 42.30 -28.61
CA LEU A 128 6.41 42.42 -29.57
C LEU A 128 5.82 41.03 -29.77
N VAL A 129 4.53 40.86 -29.55
CA VAL A 129 3.78 39.65 -29.94
C VAL A 129 2.87 40.03 -31.11
N ASP A 130 2.77 39.14 -32.09
CA ASP A 130 1.87 39.28 -33.24
C ASP A 130 0.47 39.70 -32.76
N ASN A 131 0.00 40.85 -33.26
CA ASN A 131 -1.23 41.61 -32.93
C ASN A 131 -1.08 42.88 -32.07
N GLY A 132 0.14 43.34 -31.76
CA GLY A 132 0.36 44.72 -31.31
C GLY A 132 -0.09 45.05 -29.88
N THR A 133 -0.41 44.03 -29.07
CA THR A 133 -0.78 44.21 -27.66
C THR A 133 0.47 44.36 -26.80
N LYS A 134 0.62 45.50 -26.11
CA LYS A 134 1.77 45.86 -25.24
C LYS A 134 1.72 45.30 -23.81
N ASN A 135 0.81 44.37 -23.50
CA ASN A 135 0.66 43.83 -22.15
C ASN A 135 1.24 42.41 -22.05
N ILE A 136 2.56 42.32 -21.90
CA ILE A 136 3.24 41.06 -21.60
C ILE A 136 3.79 41.19 -20.18
N GLU A 137 3.26 40.40 -19.25
CA GLU A 137 3.79 40.34 -17.89
C GLU A 137 5.00 39.41 -17.86
N ILE A 138 6.17 39.95 -17.49
CA ILE A 138 7.41 39.17 -17.43
C ILE A 138 7.44 38.39 -16.12
N HIS A 139 7.41 37.06 -16.24
CA HIS A 139 7.61 36.16 -15.11
C HIS A 139 8.99 35.50 -15.20
N THR A 140 9.75 35.57 -14.11
CA THR A 140 11.00 34.80 -13.98
C THR A 140 10.74 33.51 -13.23
N PHE A 141 11.32 32.43 -13.75
CA PHE A 141 11.21 31.11 -13.16
C PHE A 141 12.60 30.48 -13.07
N PHE A 142 12.76 29.59 -12.11
CA PHE A 142 13.87 28.63 -12.06
C PHE A 142 13.31 27.21 -11.93
N TYR A 143 14.08 26.24 -12.39
CA TYR A 143 13.77 24.83 -12.22
C TYR A 143 14.46 24.33 -10.96
N GLN A 144 13.70 23.64 -10.12
CA GLN A 144 14.26 22.96 -8.96
C GLN A 144 13.67 21.56 -8.82
N ARG A 145 14.43 20.70 -8.13
CA ARG A 145 13.92 19.44 -7.60
C ARG A 145 13.12 19.74 -6.34
N LYS A 146 11.84 19.37 -6.32
CA LYS A 146 10.94 19.66 -5.19
C LYS A 146 10.30 18.38 -4.67
N ARG A 147 10.22 18.25 -3.34
CA ARG A 147 9.52 17.14 -2.69
C ARG A 147 8.03 17.23 -2.96
N LYS A 148 7.42 16.13 -3.39
CA LYS A 148 5.98 15.98 -3.58
C LYS A 148 5.29 15.96 -2.21
N ALA A 149 4.04 16.40 -2.16
CA ALA A 149 3.21 16.14 -0.98
C ALA A 149 2.99 14.62 -0.86
N SER A 150 3.07 14.05 0.35
CA SER A 150 2.90 12.61 0.56
C SER A 150 1.58 12.09 -0.03
N THR A 151 0.50 12.87 0.13
CA THR A 151 -0.84 12.56 -0.41
C THR A 151 -0.95 12.58 -1.93
N SER A 152 0.02 13.18 -2.64
CA SER A 152 0.04 13.27 -4.10
C SER A 152 0.77 12.12 -4.79
N ILE A 153 1.51 11.32 -4.02
CA ILE A 153 2.23 10.16 -4.56
C ILE A 153 1.22 9.03 -4.72
N ARG A 154 0.90 8.70 -5.98
CA ARG A 154 -0.03 7.61 -6.29
C ARG A 154 0.50 6.27 -5.79
N PHE A 155 -0.41 5.41 -5.35
CA PHE A 155 -0.06 4.09 -4.83
C PHE A 155 0.56 3.17 -5.87
N ASP A 156 0.13 3.22 -7.12
CA ASP A 156 0.75 2.45 -8.21
C ASP A 156 2.23 2.79 -8.39
N ALA A 157 2.60 4.08 -8.27
CA ALA A 157 4.01 4.50 -8.28
C ALA A 157 4.79 3.90 -7.10
N LYS A 158 4.18 3.81 -5.91
CA LYS A 158 4.79 3.13 -4.75
C LYS A 158 5.01 1.64 -5.05
N CYS A 159 4.02 0.95 -5.63
CA CYS A 159 4.16 -0.45 -6.04
C CYS A 159 5.26 -0.66 -7.09
N ARG A 160 5.37 0.24 -8.07
CA ARG A 160 6.44 0.18 -9.09
C ARG A 160 7.83 0.44 -8.51
N ALA A 161 7.95 1.38 -7.57
CA ALA A 161 9.20 1.58 -6.83
C ALA A 161 9.57 0.33 -6.02
N ALA A 162 8.58 -0.32 -5.38
CA ALA A 162 8.79 -1.57 -4.66
C ALA A 162 9.17 -2.73 -5.59
N GLU A 163 8.64 -2.76 -6.82
CA GLU A 163 9.04 -3.71 -7.87
C GLU A 163 10.49 -3.48 -8.33
N GLU A 164 10.88 -2.24 -8.57
CA GLU A 164 12.25 -1.87 -8.98
C GLU A 164 13.28 -2.22 -7.89
N LEU A 165 12.91 -2.04 -6.63
CA LEU A 165 13.72 -2.44 -5.47
C LEU A 165 13.68 -3.95 -5.18
N ASN A 166 12.97 -4.75 -5.99
CA ASN A 166 12.74 -6.18 -5.80
C ASN A 166 12.14 -6.55 -4.42
N ILE A 167 11.38 -5.63 -3.81
CA ILE A 167 10.64 -5.86 -2.57
C ILE A 167 9.42 -6.75 -2.85
N ILE A 168 8.78 -6.49 -3.99
CA ILE A 168 7.70 -7.31 -4.53
C ILE A 168 7.98 -7.60 -6.00
N SER A 169 7.69 -8.81 -6.45
CA SER A 169 7.98 -9.24 -7.82
C SER A 169 7.01 -10.29 -8.31
N LYS A 170 7.09 -10.58 -9.61
CA LYS A 170 6.40 -11.71 -10.23
C LYS A 170 6.80 -13.02 -9.56
N ILE A 171 5.83 -13.93 -9.42
CA ILE A 171 6.01 -15.27 -8.87
C ILE A 171 6.13 -16.23 -10.06
N TYR A 172 7.21 -17.01 -10.08
CA TYR A 172 7.50 -17.96 -11.15
C TYR A 172 7.37 -19.40 -10.65
N GLN A 173 6.84 -20.28 -11.49
CA GLN A 173 6.91 -21.73 -11.31
C GLN A 173 8.17 -22.30 -12.00
N LYS A 174 8.49 -23.56 -11.71
CA LYS A 174 9.50 -24.34 -12.45
C LYS A 174 9.28 -24.17 -13.96
N GLY A 175 10.33 -23.73 -14.67
CA GLY A 175 10.28 -23.45 -16.11
C GLY A 175 9.98 -21.99 -16.48
N ASN A 176 10.19 -21.02 -15.58
CA ASN A 176 10.02 -19.57 -15.81
C ASN A 176 8.60 -19.13 -16.22
N LYS A 177 7.59 -19.94 -15.92
CA LYS A 177 6.19 -19.55 -16.14
C LYS A 177 5.73 -18.63 -15.01
N VAL A 178 5.26 -17.44 -15.36
CA VAL A 178 4.65 -16.51 -14.39
C VAL A 178 3.33 -17.10 -13.91
N VAL A 179 3.22 -17.31 -12.60
CA VAL A 179 2.00 -17.78 -11.91
C VAL A 179 1.20 -16.61 -11.36
N ALA A 180 1.91 -15.54 -10.99
CA ALA A 180 1.33 -14.34 -10.44
C ALA A 180 2.19 -13.13 -10.75
N ASP A 181 1.55 -12.01 -11.08
CA ASP A 181 2.22 -10.71 -11.12
C ASP A 181 1.78 -9.93 -9.87
N LEU A 182 2.53 -10.07 -8.78
CA LEU A 182 2.14 -9.53 -7.50
C LEU A 182 2.03 -7.99 -7.52
N PRO A 183 2.98 -7.22 -8.10
CA PRO A 183 2.82 -5.77 -8.26
C PRO A 183 1.55 -5.41 -9.04
N SER A 184 1.31 -6.04 -10.19
CA SER A 184 0.14 -5.72 -11.02
C SER A 184 -1.17 -6.12 -10.33
N ASP A 185 -1.22 -7.26 -9.64
CA ASP A 185 -2.37 -7.71 -8.86
C ASP A 185 -2.71 -6.71 -7.73
N ILE A 186 -1.70 -6.25 -6.98
CA ILE A 186 -1.90 -5.29 -5.87
C ILE A 186 -2.38 -3.93 -6.40
N ILE A 187 -1.83 -3.47 -7.53
CA ILE A 187 -2.28 -2.24 -8.19
C ILE A 187 -3.75 -2.37 -8.60
N GLU A 188 -4.13 -3.46 -9.24
CA GLU A 188 -5.51 -3.72 -9.68
C GLU A 188 -6.49 -3.74 -8.49
N ILE A 189 -6.12 -4.42 -7.39
CA ILE A 189 -6.92 -4.46 -6.16
C ILE A 189 -7.14 -3.04 -5.59
N TYR A 190 -6.10 -2.20 -5.59
CA TYR A 190 -6.18 -0.83 -5.10
C TYR A 190 -6.97 0.10 -6.03
N GLU A 191 -6.78 -0.03 -7.34
CA GLU A 191 -7.58 0.70 -8.33
C GLU A 191 -9.06 0.33 -8.21
N TYR A 192 -9.36 -0.95 -7.98
CA TYR A 192 -10.72 -1.41 -7.73
C TYR A 192 -11.32 -0.76 -6.49
N ARG A 193 -10.57 -0.68 -5.38
CA ARG A 193 -11.01 0.02 -4.17
C ARG A 193 -11.47 1.45 -4.44
N ASN A 194 -10.79 2.17 -5.33
CA ASN A 194 -11.20 3.53 -5.75
C ASN A 194 -12.41 3.53 -6.70
N ALA A 195 -12.67 2.43 -7.39
CA ALA A 195 -13.82 2.25 -8.27
C ALA A 195 -15.07 1.73 -7.54
N ILE A 196 -15.01 1.40 -6.24
CA ILE A 196 -16.17 1.09 -5.38
C ILE A 196 -16.90 2.41 -5.06
N HIS A 197 -17.42 3.04 -6.10
CA HIS A 197 -18.35 4.15 -6.05
C HIS A 197 -19.61 3.70 -6.78
N LEU A 198 -20.79 3.87 -6.18
CA LEU A 198 -22.10 3.42 -6.71
C LEU A 198 -22.33 3.74 -8.21
N ILE A 199 -21.74 4.84 -8.71
CA ILE A 199 -21.83 5.26 -10.12
C ILE A 199 -20.87 4.46 -11.03
N ALA A 200 -19.68 4.13 -10.55
CA ALA A 200 -18.70 3.31 -11.29
C ALA A 200 -19.09 1.81 -11.32
N GLU A 201 -19.95 1.38 -10.41
CA GLU A 201 -20.42 0.00 -10.23
C GLU A 201 -21.42 -0.47 -11.28
N GLN A 202 -22.10 0.44 -12.00
CA GLN A 202 -23.11 0.08 -13.02
C GLN A 202 -22.58 -0.76 -14.19
N ARG A 203 -21.26 -0.98 -14.27
CA ARG A 203 -20.57 -1.55 -15.45
C ARG A 203 -19.88 -2.90 -15.21
N LYS A 204 -19.90 -3.49 -14.01
CA LYS A 204 -19.02 -4.63 -13.67
C LYS A 204 -19.75 -5.92 -13.28
N ASN A 205 -19.12 -7.06 -13.57
CA ASN A 205 -19.61 -8.41 -13.29
C ASN A 205 -19.17 -8.87 -11.88
N ILE A 206 -20.10 -9.37 -11.07
CA ILE A 206 -19.87 -9.89 -9.71
C ILE A 206 -18.82 -11.01 -9.68
N ASP A 207 -18.73 -11.85 -10.72
CA ASP A 207 -17.75 -12.94 -10.78
C ASP A 207 -16.31 -12.42 -10.76
N TYR A 208 -16.07 -11.30 -11.45
CA TYR A 208 -14.77 -10.65 -11.46
C TYR A 208 -14.45 -10.01 -10.11
N GLU A 209 -15.45 -9.41 -9.43
CA GLU A 209 -15.25 -8.87 -8.08
C GLU A 209 -14.89 -9.98 -7.08
N LEU A 210 -15.58 -11.11 -7.16
CA LEU A 210 -15.31 -12.28 -6.33
C LEU A 210 -13.92 -12.86 -6.59
N GLU A 211 -13.50 -12.97 -7.86
CA GLU A 211 -12.15 -13.39 -8.19
C GLU A 211 -11.11 -12.43 -7.60
N LEU A 212 -11.35 -11.12 -7.71
CA LEU A 212 -10.46 -10.09 -7.21
C LEU A 212 -10.35 -10.10 -5.68
N SER A 213 -11.46 -10.29 -4.95
CA SER A 213 -11.43 -10.40 -3.48
C SER A 213 -10.67 -11.64 -3.00
N GLN A 214 -10.86 -12.78 -3.68
CA GLN A 214 -10.10 -14.00 -3.40
C GLN A 214 -8.61 -13.83 -3.70
N ARG A 215 -8.27 -13.19 -4.83
CA ARG A 215 -6.88 -12.85 -5.17
C ARG A 215 -6.28 -11.95 -4.09
N ALA A 216 -7.00 -10.91 -3.64
CA ALA A 216 -6.53 -10.00 -2.61
C ALA A 216 -6.13 -10.72 -1.31
N TYR A 217 -6.90 -11.71 -0.86
CA TYR A 217 -6.49 -12.55 0.27
C TYR A 217 -5.32 -13.47 -0.07
N ARG A 218 -5.39 -14.20 -1.19
CA ARG A 218 -4.36 -15.20 -1.58
C ARG A 218 -2.97 -14.58 -1.76
N ARG A 219 -2.90 -13.30 -2.15
CA ARG A 219 -1.64 -12.57 -2.34
C ARG A 219 -0.99 -12.10 -1.04
N MET A 220 -1.70 -12.06 0.08
CA MET A 220 -1.14 -11.56 1.35
C MET A 220 0.08 -12.35 1.81
N LYS A 221 0.02 -13.68 1.72
CA LYS A 221 1.13 -14.56 2.13
C LYS A 221 2.39 -14.34 1.28
N PRO A 222 2.37 -14.53 -0.06
CA PRO A 222 3.56 -14.30 -0.86
C PRO A 222 4.05 -12.84 -0.82
N PHE A 223 3.16 -11.87 -0.60
CA PHE A 223 3.53 -10.48 -0.39
C PHE A 223 4.37 -10.27 0.87
N ILE A 224 3.93 -10.78 2.01
CA ILE A 224 4.69 -10.70 3.26
C ILE A 224 6.00 -11.48 3.16
N GLU A 225 5.99 -12.67 2.58
CA GLU A 225 7.17 -13.51 2.41
C GLU A 225 8.24 -12.80 1.55
N GLN A 226 7.88 -12.24 0.39
CA GLN A 226 8.82 -11.51 -0.46
C GLN A 226 9.43 -10.28 0.25
N ILE A 227 8.61 -9.52 1.00
CA ILE A 227 9.12 -8.38 1.79
C ILE A 227 10.16 -8.86 2.79
N LYS A 228 9.84 -9.88 3.59
CA LYS A 228 10.76 -10.39 4.61
C LYS A 228 12.04 -10.91 3.99
N ASP A 229 11.93 -11.75 2.97
CA ASP A 229 13.07 -12.33 2.27
C ASP A 229 13.97 -11.23 1.70
N ARG A 230 13.37 -10.18 1.13
CA ARG A 230 14.13 -9.04 0.62
C ARG A 230 14.80 -8.25 1.74
N LEU A 231 14.09 -7.94 2.81
CA LEU A 231 14.67 -7.21 3.96
C LEU A 231 15.82 -7.99 4.61
N ILE A 232 15.72 -9.32 4.68
CA ILE A 232 16.80 -10.19 5.18
C ILE A 232 17.98 -10.15 4.20
N THR A 233 17.72 -10.30 2.90
CA THR A 233 18.75 -10.26 1.85
C THR A 233 19.54 -8.96 1.86
N ASP A 234 18.86 -7.83 2.10
CA ASP A 234 19.46 -6.50 2.15
C ASP A 234 20.02 -6.16 3.56
N ASN A 235 20.04 -7.11 4.50
CA ASN A 235 20.47 -6.93 5.90
C ASN A 235 19.71 -5.84 6.68
N LYS A 236 18.46 -5.56 6.29
CA LYS A 236 17.56 -4.57 6.91
C LYS A 236 16.67 -5.17 8.00
N LEU A 237 16.56 -6.50 8.04
CA LEU A 237 15.85 -7.25 9.09
C LEU A 237 16.76 -8.34 9.67
N ILE A 238 17.00 -8.30 10.99
CA ILE A 238 17.80 -9.31 11.69
C ILE A 238 16.85 -10.37 12.26
N ILE A 239 16.92 -11.59 11.75
CA ILE A 239 16.22 -12.73 12.35
C ILE A 239 16.93 -13.09 13.66
N LYS A 240 16.30 -12.84 14.81
CA LYS A 240 16.74 -13.43 16.06
C LYS A 240 16.47 -14.93 16.00
N ASN A 241 17.50 -15.74 15.78
CA ASN A 241 17.39 -17.19 15.91
C ASN A 241 17.05 -17.53 17.37
N THR A 242 15.87 -18.08 17.60
CA THR A 242 15.40 -18.62 18.90
C THR A 242 16.11 -19.93 19.29
N LYS A 243 17.42 -20.04 19.03
CA LYS A 243 18.27 -21.15 19.47
C LYS A 243 19.26 -20.78 20.58
N ASP A 244 19.45 -19.50 20.89
CA ASP A 244 20.46 -19.06 21.88
C ASP A 244 19.94 -18.85 23.30
N THR A 245 18.70 -19.25 23.62
CA THR A 245 18.13 -19.16 24.98
C THR A 245 18.09 -20.47 25.76
N LEU A 246 18.80 -21.52 25.33
CA LEU A 246 18.84 -22.82 26.03
C LEU A 246 20.24 -23.26 26.49
N THR A 247 21.27 -22.42 26.41
CA THR A 247 22.64 -22.76 26.85
C THR A 247 23.11 -22.04 28.11
N ASP A 248 22.26 -21.26 28.79
CA ASP A 248 22.67 -20.48 29.97
C ASP A 248 22.03 -20.90 31.31
N SER A 249 21.43 -22.10 31.38
CA SER A 249 20.90 -22.66 32.64
C SER A 249 21.63 -23.93 33.11
N SER A 250 22.83 -24.23 32.60
CA SER A 250 23.59 -25.41 33.02
C SER A 250 25.04 -25.11 33.40
N ILE A 251 25.30 -23.99 34.09
CA ILE A 251 26.50 -23.84 34.94
C ILE A 251 26.12 -23.01 36.16
N LYS A 252 25.75 -23.67 37.25
CA LYS A 252 26.10 -23.27 38.62
C LYS A 252 25.93 -24.48 39.54
N ASN A 253 27.08 -24.95 40.02
CA ASN A 253 27.24 -25.84 41.15
C ASN A 253 26.54 -25.29 42.40
#